data_AF-D1LWW7-F1
#
_entry.id   AF-D1LWW7-F1
#
_cell.length_a   1.000
_cell.length_b   1.000
_cell.length_c   1.000
_cell.angle_alpha   90.00
_cell.angle_beta   90.00
_cell.angle_gamma   90.00
#
_symmetry.space_group_name_H-M   'P 1'
#
loop_
_entity.id
_entity.type
_entity.pdbx_description
1 polymer ?
#
loop_
_entity_poly.entity_id
_entity_poly.type
_entity_poly.pdbx_seq_one_letter_code
_entity_poly.pdbx_strand_id
1 'polypeptide(L)'
;GYIAKKSYKKIIHAAVVIQVRYTAMIRARRIRCEYIRLKDAVVKMQSLHRGNTTRTYVKKIKAAIKIQSSYRRYRLFQKYRRFKQSAIIIQSSFRRYQNVQKYQKLKTAVVRIQQYYMAYRMKKKMEEKFKLMKKSAIVLQSAVRRLQCRRRFKLMKTSCVLIQSRVRGYLVRKHYLEKRNHAIVIQSYVRSWLAWKPYKVRIQQQHSAIMIQKQIRGYWVRRNLKALREAEKARLMQFSAAVYLHMCAIKIQRAYRNARTRKLAKQQLNSIITLQRCFRKKIERRQQEKRLRSVTVIQSYVRMYLAKKYADKRRQSITLLQAMWRGRLLRSQLKSKKIIRIRRNLTAANLKAKEEDKLSNRTTSALDYLKKIKQMSDLLSALEHLEVATRLSAVCCERMATNNGIQTIYELLNGFNRSLPHMQAISRSISILVNLAKYEATVSAVYYVRDKINSINIIMEQIQNFREKGCSIFTKACLLLSILGQHEHIREEILAMPKFTDKIKSLYTLTMRKRKRNVEFERMKSLNSSMFNSFMVAPSYNLNVKPAWNLSTNRMKETEDSLEAIKSVARVFQIQI
;
A
#
# COMPACT_ATOMS: atom_id res chain seq x y z
N GLY A 1 -162.67 81.09 -26.44
CA GLY A 1 -161.98 80.16 -27.38
C GLY A 1 -160.45 80.33 -27.46
N TYR A 2 -159.92 81.54 -27.64
CA TYR A 2 -158.50 81.79 -27.98
C TYR A 2 -157.49 81.53 -26.84
N ILE A 3 -157.82 81.85 -25.59
CA ILE A 3 -156.92 81.72 -24.42
C ILE A 3 -156.60 80.25 -24.10
N ALA A 4 -157.59 79.34 -24.22
CA ALA A 4 -157.40 77.91 -24.00
C ALA A 4 -156.46 77.26 -25.04
N LYS A 5 -156.53 77.70 -26.31
CA LYS A 5 -155.70 77.16 -27.41
C LYS A 5 -154.22 77.58 -27.30
N LYS A 6 -153.95 78.78 -26.75
CA LYS A 6 -152.58 79.29 -26.50
C LYS A 6 -151.92 78.60 -25.31
N SER A 7 -152.68 78.33 -24.24
CA SER A 7 -152.19 77.57 -23.08
C SER A 7 -151.89 76.11 -23.47
N TYR A 8 -152.77 75.48 -24.24
CA TYR A 8 -152.57 74.12 -24.76
C TYR A 8 -151.33 73.99 -25.67
N LYS A 9 -151.08 74.98 -26.55
CA LYS A 9 -149.85 75.01 -27.37
C LYS A 9 -148.56 75.17 -26.55
N LYS A 10 -148.58 75.94 -25.46
CA LYS A 10 -147.44 76.06 -24.54
C LYS A 10 -147.16 74.76 -23.79
N ILE A 11 -148.21 74.04 -23.38
CA ILE A 11 -148.10 72.73 -22.74
C ILE A 11 -147.52 71.70 -23.72
N ILE A 12 -147.99 71.68 -24.98
CA ILE A 12 -147.43 70.81 -26.02
C ILE A 12 -145.96 71.16 -26.31
N HIS A 13 -145.60 72.45 -26.41
CA HIS A 13 -144.22 72.85 -26.66
C HIS A 13 -143.29 72.48 -25.50
N ALA A 14 -143.73 72.70 -24.26
CA ALA A 14 -142.99 72.28 -23.07
C ALA A 14 -142.83 70.75 -23.01
N ALA A 15 -143.89 69.99 -23.34
CA ALA A 15 -143.83 68.53 -23.44
C ALA A 15 -142.85 68.06 -24.52
N VAL A 16 -142.83 68.69 -25.71
CA VAL A 16 -141.89 68.37 -26.79
C VAL A 16 -140.44 68.70 -26.41
N VAL A 17 -140.18 69.84 -25.76
CA VAL A 17 -138.83 70.19 -25.31
C VAL A 17 -138.34 69.23 -24.23
N ILE A 18 -139.21 68.84 -23.29
CA ILE A 18 -138.91 67.83 -22.27
C ILE A 18 -138.65 66.47 -22.93
N GLN A 19 -139.46 66.06 -23.90
CA GLN A 19 -139.27 64.81 -24.65
C GLN A 19 -137.96 64.82 -25.45
N VAL A 20 -137.62 65.92 -26.14
CA VAL A 20 -136.37 66.07 -26.91
C VAL A 20 -135.15 66.06 -25.98
N ARG A 21 -135.20 66.75 -24.84
CA ARG A 21 -134.11 66.72 -23.85
C ARG A 21 -133.97 65.36 -23.18
N TYR A 22 -135.07 64.71 -22.85
CA TYR A 22 -135.08 63.38 -22.27
C TYR A 22 -134.50 62.34 -23.25
N THR A 23 -134.93 62.37 -24.50
CA THR A 23 -134.40 61.49 -25.56
C THR A 23 -132.92 61.74 -25.84
N ALA A 24 -132.46 63.00 -25.88
CA ALA A 24 -131.04 63.33 -25.97
C ALA A 24 -130.23 62.83 -24.76
N MET A 25 -130.76 62.98 -23.54
CA MET A 25 -130.14 62.48 -22.31
C MET A 25 -130.02 60.94 -22.32
N ILE A 26 -131.06 60.24 -22.73
CA ILE A 26 -131.08 58.77 -22.85
C ILE A 26 -130.07 58.30 -23.91
N ARG A 27 -129.98 58.99 -25.06
CA ARG A 27 -129.01 58.68 -26.10
C ARG A 27 -127.57 58.92 -25.64
N ALA A 28 -127.30 60.04 -24.96
CA ALA A 28 -125.99 60.34 -24.39
C ALA A 28 -125.58 59.32 -23.30
N ARG A 29 -126.53 58.89 -22.44
CA ARG A 29 -126.30 57.80 -21.48
C ARG A 29 -125.98 56.49 -22.19
N ARG A 30 -126.70 56.13 -23.25
CA ARG A 30 -126.44 54.90 -24.03
C ARG A 30 -125.04 54.90 -24.64
N ILE A 31 -124.66 55.99 -25.32
CA ILE A 31 -123.31 56.17 -25.91
C ILE A 31 -122.23 56.12 -24.83
N ARG A 32 -122.44 56.79 -23.69
CA ARG A 32 -121.51 56.73 -22.56
C ARG A 32 -121.39 55.32 -21.99
N CYS A 33 -122.49 54.59 -21.84
CA CYS A 33 -122.47 53.20 -21.39
C CYS A 33 -121.73 52.28 -22.39
N GLU A 34 -121.93 52.46 -23.70
CA GLU A 34 -121.19 51.71 -24.72
C GLU A 34 -119.69 52.04 -24.71
N TYR A 35 -119.33 53.32 -24.59
CA TYR A 35 -117.93 53.74 -24.45
C TYR A 35 -117.28 53.17 -23.19
N ILE A 36 -117.97 53.24 -22.03
CA ILE A 36 -117.46 52.66 -20.78
C ILE A 36 -117.28 51.16 -20.92
N ARG A 37 -118.26 50.45 -21.50
CA ARG A 37 -118.17 49.00 -21.75
C ARG A 37 -116.98 48.65 -22.65
N LEU A 38 -116.77 49.40 -23.73
CA LEU A 38 -115.62 49.20 -24.63
C LEU A 38 -114.29 49.50 -23.92
N LYS A 39 -114.22 50.60 -23.17
CA LYS A 39 -113.04 50.97 -22.38
C LYS A 39 -112.71 49.89 -21.35
N ASP A 40 -113.69 49.39 -20.62
CA ASP A 40 -113.50 48.34 -19.61
C ASP A 40 -113.04 47.02 -20.25
N ALA A 41 -113.61 46.65 -21.41
CA ALA A 41 -113.16 45.49 -22.18
C ALA A 41 -111.70 45.62 -22.64
N VAL A 42 -111.32 46.80 -23.17
CA VAL A 42 -109.94 47.09 -23.59
C VAL A 42 -108.97 47.06 -22.41
N VAL A 43 -109.31 47.70 -21.29
CA VAL A 43 -108.49 47.66 -20.06
C VAL A 43 -108.34 46.22 -19.57
N LYS A 44 -109.40 45.41 -19.65
CA LYS A 44 -109.33 43.99 -19.30
C LYS A 44 -108.36 43.24 -20.21
N MET A 45 -108.46 43.39 -21.54
CA MET A 45 -107.54 42.76 -22.50
C MET A 45 -106.08 43.19 -22.25
N GLN A 46 -105.85 44.48 -22.05
CA GLN A 46 -104.51 45.02 -21.76
C GLN A 46 -103.95 44.46 -20.44
N SER A 47 -104.78 44.36 -19.38
CA SER A 47 -104.37 43.78 -18.10
C SER A 47 -104.02 42.28 -18.23
N LEU A 48 -104.78 41.52 -19.02
CA LEU A 48 -104.52 40.12 -19.30
C LEU A 48 -103.23 39.93 -20.09
N HIS A 49 -103.01 40.74 -21.12
CA HIS A 49 -101.78 40.71 -21.92
C HIS A 49 -100.56 41.04 -21.07
N ARG A 50 -100.58 42.15 -20.30
CA ARG A 50 -99.50 42.53 -19.38
C ARG A 50 -99.23 41.42 -18.37
N GLY A 51 -100.28 40.85 -17.78
CA GLY A 51 -100.16 39.71 -16.86
C GLY A 51 -99.54 38.47 -17.50
N ASN A 52 -99.88 38.15 -18.76
CA ASN A 52 -99.29 37.04 -19.48
C ASN A 52 -97.80 37.28 -19.80
N THR A 53 -97.44 38.49 -20.25
CA THR A 53 -96.05 38.88 -20.51
C THR A 53 -95.19 38.81 -19.25
N THR A 54 -95.70 39.27 -18.10
CA THR A 54 -95.01 39.12 -16.81
C THR A 54 -94.85 37.65 -16.42
N ARG A 55 -95.89 36.82 -16.57
CA ARG A 55 -95.81 35.38 -16.22
C ARG A 55 -94.82 34.62 -17.11
N THR A 56 -94.76 34.91 -18.40
CA THR A 56 -93.77 34.27 -19.30
C THR A 56 -92.35 34.71 -18.97
N TYR A 57 -92.13 35.98 -18.64
CA TYR A 57 -90.83 36.47 -18.16
C TYR A 57 -90.40 35.80 -16.85
N VAL A 58 -91.31 35.68 -15.87
CA VAL A 58 -91.04 34.96 -14.60
C VAL A 58 -90.73 33.48 -14.85
N LYS A 59 -91.41 32.82 -15.80
CA LYS A 59 -91.08 31.44 -16.21
C LYS A 59 -89.65 31.33 -16.75
N LYS A 60 -89.21 32.29 -17.57
CA LYS A 60 -87.82 32.35 -18.08
C LYS A 60 -86.81 32.53 -16.94
N ILE A 61 -87.09 33.41 -15.97
CA ILE A 61 -86.24 33.59 -14.78
C ILE A 61 -86.16 32.28 -13.97
N LYS A 62 -87.29 31.63 -13.68
CA LYS A 62 -87.31 30.37 -12.93
C LYS A 62 -86.50 29.27 -13.63
N ALA A 63 -86.61 29.16 -14.96
CA ALA A 63 -85.81 28.23 -15.75
C ALA A 63 -84.31 28.56 -15.67
N ALA A 64 -83.94 29.83 -15.80
CA ALA A 64 -82.56 30.29 -15.67
C ALA A 64 -81.98 29.99 -14.28
N ILE A 65 -82.73 30.25 -13.19
CA ILE A 65 -82.32 29.91 -11.82
C ILE A 65 -82.09 28.39 -11.68
N LYS A 66 -82.95 27.56 -12.27
CA LYS A 66 -82.79 26.09 -12.26
C LYS A 66 -81.49 25.67 -12.94
N ILE A 67 -81.22 26.17 -14.15
CA ILE A 67 -79.98 25.90 -14.90
C ILE A 67 -78.75 26.36 -14.10
N GLN A 68 -78.80 27.58 -13.56
CA GLN A 68 -77.72 28.15 -12.75
C GLN A 68 -77.45 27.30 -11.49
N SER A 69 -78.49 26.87 -10.79
CA SER A 69 -78.37 26.03 -9.59
C SER A 69 -77.77 24.64 -9.92
N SER A 70 -78.23 24.01 -11.00
CA SER A 70 -77.69 22.73 -11.49
C SER A 70 -76.22 22.86 -11.90
N TYR A 71 -75.85 23.95 -12.59
CA TYR A 71 -74.47 24.21 -12.99
C TYR A 71 -73.56 24.47 -11.78
N ARG A 72 -74.01 25.26 -10.79
CA ARG A 72 -73.28 25.47 -9.53
C ARG A 72 -73.02 24.14 -8.81
N ARG A 73 -74.04 23.27 -8.72
CA ARG A 73 -73.90 21.91 -8.16
C ARG A 73 -72.88 21.09 -8.95
N TYR A 74 -72.98 21.07 -10.28
CA TYR A 74 -72.04 20.34 -11.15
C TYR A 74 -70.59 20.79 -10.93
N ARG A 75 -70.33 22.11 -10.88
CA ARG A 75 -68.99 22.66 -10.62
C ARG A 75 -68.42 22.20 -9.27
N LEU A 76 -69.24 22.23 -8.21
CA LEU A 76 -68.84 21.76 -6.88
C LEU A 76 -68.53 20.25 -6.88
N PHE A 77 -69.39 19.44 -7.52
CA PHE A 77 -69.18 18.00 -7.64
C PHE A 77 -67.90 17.65 -8.40
N GLN A 78 -67.57 18.39 -9.46
CA GLN A 78 -66.31 18.22 -10.20
C GLN A 78 -65.09 18.61 -9.37
N LYS A 79 -65.19 19.65 -8.53
CA LYS A 79 -64.12 20.03 -7.60
C LYS A 79 -63.90 18.96 -6.54
N TYR A 80 -64.99 18.45 -5.94
CA TYR A 80 -64.94 17.33 -4.99
C TYR A 80 -64.33 16.06 -5.59
N ARG A 81 -64.76 15.67 -6.80
CA ARG A 81 -64.20 14.51 -7.51
C ARG A 81 -62.69 14.64 -7.72
N ARG A 82 -62.21 15.81 -8.14
CA ARG A 82 -60.78 16.08 -8.29
C ARG A 82 -60.04 15.93 -6.97
N PHE A 83 -60.52 16.51 -5.88
CA PHE A 83 -59.89 16.35 -4.57
C PHE A 83 -59.89 14.91 -4.08
N LYS A 84 -61.01 14.19 -4.24
CA LYS A 84 -61.11 12.76 -3.87
C LYS A 84 -60.10 11.94 -4.67
N GLN A 85 -59.98 12.17 -5.98
CA GLN A 85 -59.03 11.46 -6.83
C GLN A 85 -57.59 11.74 -6.40
N SER A 86 -57.24 13.00 -6.15
CA SER A 86 -55.91 13.36 -5.64
C SER A 86 -55.61 12.68 -4.31
N ALA A 87 -56.56 12.65 -3.38
CA ALA A 87 -56.41 11.97 -2.10
C ALA A 87 -56.17 10.46 -2.27
N ILE A 88 -56.94 9.79 -3.13
CA ILE A 88 -56.76 8.35 -3.44
C ILE A 88 -55.37 8.10 -4.03
N ILE A 89 -54.88 8.95 -4.93
CA ILE A 89 -53.55 8.82 -5.55
C ILE A 89 -52.46 8.95 -4.49
N ILE A 90 -52.55 9.96 -3.61
CA ILE A 90 -51.59 10.17 -2.53
C ILE A 90 -51.59 8.98 -1.56
N GLN A 91 -52.77 8.55 -1.11
CA GLN A 91 -52.93 7.43 -0.18
C GLN A 91 -52.41 6.12 -0.75
N SER A 92 -52.76 5.79 -2.00
CA SER A 92 -52.30 4.56 -2.66
C SER A 92 -50.78 4.59 -2.91
N SER A 93 -50.22 5.74 -3.32
CA SER A 93 -48.78 5.94 -3.49
C SER A 93 -48.02 5.77 -2.17
N PHE A 94 -48.56 6.30 -1.07
CA PHE A 94 -47.98 6.18 0.25
C PHE A 94 -48.04 4.73 0.77
N ARG A 95 -49.18 4.04 0.65
CA ARG A 95 -49.31 2.62 1.00
C ARG A 95 -48.33 1.76 0.21
N ARG A 96 -48.17 2.03 -1.10
CA ARG A 96 -47.15 1.37 -1.94
C ARG A 96 -45.75 1.61 -1.39
N TYR A 97 -45.39 2.86 -1.09
CA TYR A 97 -44.09 3.20 -0.53
C TYR A 97 -43.81 2.45 0.79
N GLN A 98 -44.76 2.44 1.72
CA GLN A 98 -44.62 1.73 2.99
C GLN A 98 -44.40 0.23 2.79
N ASN A 99 -45.16 -0.41 1.90
CA ASN A 99 -45.01 -1.84 1.61
C ASN A 99 -43.65 -2.15 0.96
N VAL A 100 -43.19 -1.32 0.02
CA VAL A 100 -41.86 -1.47 -0.58
C VAL A 100 -40.76 -1.35 0.48
N GLN A 101 -40.86 -0.39 1.40
CA GLN A 101 -39.89 -0.24 2.49
C GLN A 101 -39.88 -1.45 3.44
N LYS A 102 -41.05 -1.96 3.84
CA LYS A 102 -41.16 -3.17 4.67
C LYS A 102 -40.52 -4.38 3.99
N TYR A 103 -40.86 -4.62 2.71
CA TYR A 103 -40.28 -5.71 1.92
C TYR A 103 -38.77 -5.58 1.77
N GLN A 104 -38.26 -4.37 1.49
CA GLN A 104 -36.84 -4.16 1.31
C GLN A 104 -36.04 -4.39 2.60
N LYS A 105 -36.58 -4.00 3.76
CA LYS A 105 -36.01 -4.32 5.08
C LYS A 105 -35.95 -5.83 5.31
N LEU A 106 -37.05 -6.54 5.07
CA LEU A 106 -37.12 -8.00 5.22
C LEU A 106 -36.12 -8.70 4.30
N LYS A 107 -36.12 -8.35 3.01
CA LYS A 107 -35.20 -8.92 2.01
C LYS A 107 -33.74 -8.71 2.41
N THR A 108 -33.39 -7.53 2.89
CA THR A 108 -32.03 -7.22 3.34
C THR A 108 -31.63 -8.06 4.55
N ALA A 109 -32.53 -8.25 5.52
CA ALA A 109 -32.30 -9.12 6.67
C ALA A 109 -32.09 -10.58 6.26
N VAL A 110 -32.95 -11.13 5.39
CA VAL A 110 -32.86 -12.51 4.89
C VAL A 110 -31.54 -12.74 4.16
N VAL A 111 -31.17 -11.85 3.23
CA VAL A 111 -29.90 -11.97 2.49
C VAL A 111 -28.70 -11.92 3.44
N ARG A 112 -28.75 -11.07 4.47
CA ARG A 112 -27.66 -10.97 5.46
C ARG A 112 -27.52 -12.25 6.28
N ILE A 113 -28.63 -12.84 6.72
CA ILE A 113 -28.64 -14.12 7.44
C ILE A 113 -28.09 -15.23 6.54
N GLN A 114 -28.53 -15.31 5.28
CA GLN A 114 -28.03 -16.30 4.32
C GLN A 114 -26.53 -16.15 4.08
N GLN A 115 -26.04 -14.94 3.87
CA GLN A 115 -24.61 -14.67 3.70
C GLN A 115 -23.79 -15.10 4.93
N TYR A 116 -24.29 -14.78 6.13
CA TYR A 116 -23.64 -15.17 7.38
C TYR A 116 -23.56 -16.71 7.52
N TYR A 117 -24.67 -17.40 7.26
CA TYR A 117 -24.72 -18.86 7.34
C TYR A 117 -23.78 -19.53 6.32
N MET A 118 -23.74 -19.04 5.08
CA MET A 118 -22.83 -19.56 4.06
C MET A 118 -21.36 -19.34 4.45
N ALA A 119 -21.02 -18.17 5.02
CA ALA A 119 -19.69 -17.90 5.54
C ALA A 119 -19.32 -18.83 6.71
N TYR A 120 -20.26 -19.06 7.64
CA TYR A 120 -20.08 -20.00 8.76
C TYR A 120 -19.81 -21.42 8.27
N ARG A 121 -20.62 -21.94 7.33
CA ARG A 121 -20.41 -23.27 6.74
C ARG A 121 -19.04 -23.41 6.09
N MET A 122 -18.61 -22.39 5.35
CA MET A 122 -17.30 -22.38 4.70
C MET A 122 -16.16 -22.38 5.73
N LYS A 123 -16.27 -21.55 6.79
CA LYS A 123 -15.31 -21.54 7.90
C LYS A 123 -15.20 -22.93 8.54
N LYS A 124 -16.32 -23.56 8.88
CA LYS A 124 -16.36 -24.89 9.51
C LYS A 124 -15.67 -25.95 8.63
N LYS A 125 -15.95 -25.98 7.33
CA LYS A 125 -15.31 -26.89 6.37
C LYS A 125 -13.79 -26.67 6.26
N MET A 126 -13.34 -25.41 6.30
CA MET A 126 -11.91 -25.10 6.28
C MET A 126 -11.22 -25.50 7.58
N GLU A 127 -11.88 -25.32 8.72
CA GLU A 127 -11.36 -25.72 10.03
C GLU A 127 -11.19 -27.24 10.12
N GLU A 128 -12.16 -28.02 9.63
CA GLU A 128 -12.06 -29.49 9.56
C GLU A 128 -10.90 -29.94 8.69
N LYS A 129 -10.73 -29.34 7.49
CA LYS A 129 -9.58 -29.62 6.61
C LYS A 129 -8.26 -29.27 7.27
N PHE A 130 -8.18 -28.14 7.96
CA PHE A 130 -6.97 -27.71 8.65
C PHE A 130 -6.64 -28.67 9.81
N LYS A 131 -7.63 -29.10 10.59
CA LYS A 131 -7.46 -30.11 11.66
C LYS A 131 -6.91 -31.42 11.10
N LEU A 132 -7.46 -31.90 9.97
CA LEU A 132 -6.97 -33.11 9.31
C LEU A 132 -5.51 -32.93 8.82
N MET A 133 -5.21 -31.83 8.13
CA MET A 133 -3.86 -31.53 7.66
C MET A 133 -2.85 -31.45 8.81
N LYS A 134 -3.24 -30.80 9.93
CA LYS A 134 -2.40 -30.71 11.13
C LYS A 134 -2.15 -32.09 11.75
N LYS A 135 -3.18 -32.94 11.86
CA LYS A 135 -3.02 -34.32 12.33
C LYS A 135 -2.04 -35.10 11.45
N SER A 136 -2.21 -35.07 10.13
CA SER A 136 -1.30 -35.75 9.18
C SER A 136 0.13 -35.23 9.26
N ALA A 137 0.31 -33.91 9.39
CA ALA A 137 1.63 -33.30 9.53
C ALA A 137 2.34 -33.77 10.82
N ILE A 138 1.63 -33.85 11.94
CA ILE A 138 2.17 -34.36 13.20
C ILE A 138 2.61 -35.83 13.06
N VAL A 139 1.79 -36.67 12.43
CA VAL A 139 2.12 -38.08 12.17
C VAL A 139 3.40 -38.17 11.32
N LEU A 140 3.49 -37.43 10.22
CA LEU A 140 4.66 -37.43 9.35
C LEU A 140 5.93 -36.95 10.08
N GLN A 141 5.83 -35.84 10.82
CA GLN A 141 6.95 -35.31 11.61
C GLN A 141 7.43 -36.31 12.67
N SER A 142 6.50 -37.00 13.36
CA SER A 142 6.84 -38.02 14.34
C SER A 142 7.57 -39.21 13.70
N ALA A 143 7.12 -39.66 12.51
CA ALA A 143 7.74 -40.74 11.76
C ALA A 143 9.16 -40.37 11.31
N VAL A 144 9.36 -39.14 10.80
CA VAL A 144 10.69 -38.66 10.39
C VAL A 144 11.64 -38.58 11.58
N ARG A 145 11.20 -38.02 12.72
CA ARG A 145 12.01 -37.96 13.94
C ARG A 145 12.40 -39.36 14.42
N ARG A 146 11.46 -40.31 14.44
CA ARG A 146 11.72 -41.71 14.77
C ARG A 146 12.77 -42.32 13.84
N LEU A 147 12.64 -42.13 12.53
CA LEU A 147 13.59 -42.65 11.54
C LEU A 147 15.00 -42.08 11.72
N GLN A 148 15.12 -40.78 11.99
CA GLN A 148 16.41 -40.13 12.26
C GLN A 148 17.07 -40.72 13.52
N CYS A 149 16.34 -40.84 14.63
CA CYS A 149 16.84 -41.46 15.86
C CYS A 149 17.28 -42.91 15.61
N ARG A 150 16.47 -43.71 14.90
CA ARG A 150 16.80 -45.11 14.59
C ARG A 150 18.05 -45.23 13.72
N ARG A 151 18.21 -44.37 12.71
CA ARG A 151 19.41 -44.34 11.86
C ARG A 151 20.66 -43.99 12.67
N ARG A 152 20.59 -42.97 13.53
CA ARG A 152 21.71 -42.55 14.39
C ARG A 152 22.10 -43.67 15.37
N PHE A 153 21.12 -44.29 16.01
CA PHE A 153 21.35 -45.42 16.91
C PHE A 153 21.98 -46.61 16.17
N LYS A 154 21.46 -46.98 15.00
CA LYS A 154 22.01 -48.07 14.19
C LYS A 154 23.46 -47.80 13.82
N LEU A 155 23.79 -46.59 13.36
CA LEU A 155 25.15 -46.18 13.02
C LEU A 155 26.09 -46.31 14.23
N MET A 156 25.68 -45.74 15.38
CA MET A 156 26.47 -45.79 16.60
C MET A 156 26.72 -47.24 17.06
N LYS A 157 25.68 -48.08 17.03
CA LYS A 157 25.78 -49.50 17.35
C LYS A 157 26.75 -50.22 16.40
N THR A 158 26.63 -50.00 15.08
CA THR A 158 27.52 -50.63 14.10
C THR A 158 28.98 -50.20 14.28
N SER A 159 29.24 -48.92 14.52
CA SER A 159 30.59 -48.42 14.78
C SER A 159 31.17 -48.99 16.07
N CYS A 160 30.39 -49.04 17.15
CA CYS A 160 30.80 -49.61 18.42
C CYS A 160 31.18 -51.10 18.28
N VAL A 161 30.31 -51.90 17.65
CA VAL A 161 30.57 -53.33 17.40
C VAL A 161 31.82 -53.53 16.54
N LEU A 162 32.03 -52.70 15.52
CA LEU A 162 33.21 -52.78 14.65
C LEU A 162 34.51 -52.46 15.41
N ILE A 163 34.50 -51.43 16.26
CA ILE A 163 35.66 -51.10 17.09
C ILE A 163 35.95 -52.23 18.08
N GLN A 164 34.91 -52.72 18.76
CA GLN A 164 35.05 -53.81 19.73
C GLN A 164 35.58 -55.09 19.07
N SER A 165 35.09 -55.47 17.89
CA SER A 165 35.57 -56.66 17.19
C SER A 165 37.02 -56.53 16.73
N ARG A 166 37.42 -55.35 16.23
CA ARG A 166 38.81 -55.05 15.83
C ARG A 166 39.76 -55.10 17.02
N VAL A 167 39.38 -54.50 18.16
CA VAL A 167 40.20 -54.52 19.38
C VAL A 167 40.33 -55.94 19.93
N ARG A 168 39.23 -56.70 20.03
CA ARG A 168 39.25 -58.10 20.47
C ARG A 168 40.17 -58.95 19.57
N GLY A 169 40.04 -58.82 18.25
CA GLY A 169 40.90 -59.52 17.29
C GLY A 169 42.38 -59.14 17.41
N TYR A 170 42.68 -57.85 17.60
CA TYR A 170 44.04 -57.37 17.82
C TYR A 170 44.66 -57.96 19.10
N LEU A 171 43.93 -57.94 20.23
CA LEU A 171 44.42 -58.46 21.51
C LEU A 171 44.76 -59.95 21.42
N VAL A 172 43.89 -60.77 20.82
CA VAL A 172 44.16 -62.20 20.62
C VAL A 172 45.39 -62.42 19.75
N ARG A 173 45.51 -61.68 18.63
CA ARG A 173 46.66 -61.80 17.73
C ARG A 173 47.97 -61.37 18.40
N LYS A 174 47.95 -60.29 19.19
CA LYS A 174 49.11 -59.83 19.96
C LYS A 174 49.58 -60.92 20.93
N HIS A 175 48.66 -61.47 21.73
CA HIS A 175 48.96 -62.54 22.68
C HIS A 175 49.54 -63.79 22.01
N TYR A 176 48.96 -64.19 20.87
CA TYR A 176 49.49 -65.30 20.08
C TYR A 176 50.91 -65.03 19.57
N LEU A 177 51.17 -63.83 19.03
CA LEU A 177 52.49 -63.45 18.53
C LEU A 177 53.54 -63.42 19.64
N GLU A 178 53.18 -62.91 20.83
CA GLU A 178 54.04 -62.94 22.01
C GLU A 178 54.40 -64.39 22.37
N LYS A 179 53.43 -65.29 22.51
CA LYS A 179 53.69 -66.71 22.77
C LYS A 179 54.58 -67.35 21.69
N ARG A 180 54.29 -67.09 20.42
CA ARG A 180 55.08 -67.61 19.29
C ARG A 180 56.53 -67.10 19.34
N ASN A 181 56.74 -65.82 19.66
CA ASN A 181 58.08 -65.24 19.75
C ASN A 181 58.88 -65.86 20.90
N HIS A 182 58.26 -66.08 22.08
CA HIS A 182 58.91 -66.80 23.18
C HIS A 182 59.30 -68.22 22.75
N ALA A 183 58.41 -68.95 22.07
CA ALA A 183 58.71 -70.28 21.55
C ALA A 183 59.89 -70.26 20.56
N ILE A 184 59.95 -69.28 19.66
CA ILE A 184 61.07 -69.11 18.71
C ILE A 184 62.39 -68.88 19.44
N VAL A 185 62.40 -68.05 20.49
CA VAL A 185 63.61 -67.77 21.29
C VAL A 185 64.08 -69.02 22.04
N ILE A 186 63.16 -69.78 22.64
CA ILE A 186 63.51 -71.05 23.29
C ILE A 186 64.09 -72.03 22.25
N GLN A 187 63.43 -72.17 21.10
CA GLN A 187 63.88 -73.03 20.02
C GLN A 187 65.26 -72.62 19.48
N SER A 188 65.56 -71.32 19.35
CA SER A 188 66.87 -70.85 18.89
C SER A 188 67.96 -71.18 19.92
N TYR A 189 67.68 -70.99 21.22
CA TYR A 189 68.62 -71.35 22.29
C TYR A 189 68.94 -72.84 22.30
N VAL A 190 67.92 -73.70 22.18
CA VAL A 190 68.10 -75.15 22.11
C VAL A 190 68.93 -75.55 20.89
N ARG A 191 68.65 -74.97 19.70
CA ARG A 191 69.45 -75.22 18.49
C ARG A 191 70.91 -74.79 18.66
N SER A 192 71.17 -73.63 19.26
CA SER A 192 72.52 -73.15 19.56
C SER A 192 73.24 -74.06 20.55
N TRP A 193 72.57 -74.53 21.60
CA TRP A 193 73.15 -75.45 22.58
C TRP A 193 73.51 -76.81 21.96
N LEU A 194 72.63 -77.37 21.12
CA LEU A 194 72.88 -78.60 20.38
C LEU A 194 74.11 -78.47 19.46
N ALA A 195 74.31 -77.32 18.82
CA ALA A 195 75.50 -77.05 18.01
C ALA A 195 76.77 -76.84 18.86
N TRP A 196 76.67 -76.19 20.02
CA TRP A 196 77.81 -75.87 20.88
C TRP A 196 78.36 -77.09 21.64
N LYS A 197 77.50 -78.03 22.07
CA LYS A 197 77.88 -79.22 22.85
C LYS A 197 79.02 -80.04 22.20
N PRO A 198 78.93 -80.50 20.93
CA PRO A 198 80.03 -81.25 20.29
C PRO A 198 81.25 -80.36 20.02
N TYR A 199 81.04 -79.08 19.68
CA TYR A 199 82.12 -78.12 19.46
C TYR A 199 82.98 -77.92 20.73
N LYS A 200 82.35 -77.79 21.91
CA LYS A 200 83.04 -77.65 23.19
C LYS A 200 83.92 -78.87 23.52
N VAL A 201 83.39 -80.08 23.33
CA VAL A 201 84.14 -81.32 23.56
C VAL A 201 85.39 -81.37 22.67
N ARG A 202 85.25 -81.00 21.38
CA ARG A 202 86.38 -80.93 20.45
C ARG A 202 87.44 -79.91 20.89
N ILE A 203 87.04 -78.72 21.31
CA ILE A 203 87.97 -77.69 21.82
C ILE A 203 88.69 -78.17 23.08
N GLN A 204 87.99 -78.87 23.99
CA GLN A 204 88.60 -79.38 25.21
C GLN A 204 89.64 -80.48 24.91
N GLN A 205 89.36 -81.36 23.95
CA GLN A 205 90.34 -82.34 23.45
C GLN A 205 91.57 -81.65 22.81
N GLN A 206 91.35 -80.63 21.98
CA GLN A 206 92.44 -79.86 21.38
C GLN A 206 93.30 -79.13 22.43
N HIS A 207 92.68 -78.53 23.44
CA HIS A 207 93.38 -77.81 24.51
C HIS A 207 94.27 -78.75 25.34
N SER A 208 93.78 -79.95 25.69
CA SER A 208 94.59 -80.98 26.35
C SER A 208 95.79 -81.40 25.49
N ALA A 209 95.61 -81.59 24.18
CA ALA A 209 96.69 -81.90 23.26
C ALA A 209 97.74 -80.78 23.18
N ILE A 210 97.30 -79.51 23.10
CA ILE A 210 98.20 -78.33 23.08
C ILE A 210 98.99 -78.22 24.39
N MET A 211 98.39 -78.48 25.54
CA MET A 211 99.07 -78.40 26.83
C MET A 211 100.21 -79.43 26.96
N ILE A 212 100.00 -80.65 26.46
CA ILE A 212 101.04 -81.68 26.40
C ILE A 212 102.17 -81.22 25.46
N GLN A 213 101.84 -80.74 24.27
CA GLN A 213 102.81 -80.21 23.31
C GLN A 213 103.61 -79.03 23.89
N LYS A 214 102.95 -78.11 24.60
CA LYS A 214 103.55 -76.93 25.24
C LYS A 214 104.57 -77.32 26.28
N GLN A 215 104.29 -78.29 27.15
CA GLN A 215 105.22 -78.65 28.22
C GLN A 215 106.49 -79.32 27.69
N ILE A 216 106.35 -80.18 26.68
CA ILE A 216 107.50 -80.80 26.02
C ILE A 216 108.37 -79.70 25.39
N ARG A 217 107.78 -78.75 24.63
CA ARG A 217 108.54 -77.64 24.01
C ARG A 217 109.20 -76.72 25.03
N GLY A 218 108.54 -76.41 26.15
CA GLY A 218 109.06 -75.53 27.20
C GLY A 218 110.24 -76.13 27.98
N TYR A 219 110.29 -77.46 28.10
CA TYR A 219 111.45 -78.16 28.67
C TYR A 219 112.72 -77.92 27.84
N TRP A 220 112.64 -78.01 26.52
CA TRP A 220 113.77 -77.77 25.60
C TRP A 220 114.34 -76.34 25.70
N VAL A 221 113.49 -75.32 25.79
CA VAL A 221 113.92 -73.90 25.80
C VAL A 221 114.58 -73.49 27.12
N ARG A 222 114.11 -74.01 28.27
CA ARG A 222 114.68 -73.68 29.59
C ARG A 222 116.11 -74.18 29.78
N ARG A 223 116.51 -75.22 29.05
CA ARG A 223 117.89 -75.72 29.00
C ARG A 223 118.85 -74.74 28.29
N ASN A 224 118.38 -74.00 27.28
CA ASN A 224 119.21 -73.05 26.52
C ASN A 224 119.32 -71.64 27.16
N LEU A 225 118.35 -71.24 27.99
CA LEU A 225 118.26 -69.88 28.55
C LEU A 225 119.16 -69.61 29.77
N LYS A 226 119.85 -70.62 30.32
CA LYS A 226 120.82 -70.42 31.42
C LYS A 226 122.11 -69.72 30.92
N ALA A 227 122.39 -69.76 29.62
CA ALA A 227 123.61 -69.24 28.99
C ALA A 227 123.57 -67.76 28.54
N LEU A 228 122.40 -67.10 28.53
CA LEU A 228 122.23 -65.75 27.94
C LEU A 228 122.02 -64.62 28.96
N ARG A 229 121.97 -64.91 30.27
CA ARG A 229 121.61 -63.94 31.32
C ARG A 229 122.78 -63.10 31.86
N GLU A 230 124.02 -63.32 31.41
CA GLU A 230 125.19 -62.59 31.90
C GLU A 230 125.48 -61.28 31.13
N ALA A 231 124.82 -61.02 29.99
CA ALA A 231 125.21 -59.95 29.06
C ALA A 231 124.41 -58.62 29.11
N GLU A 232 123.32 -58.52 29.89
CA GLU A 232 122.33 -57.42 29.72
C GLU A 232 122.36 -56.33 30.82
N LYS A 233 123.39 -56.26 31.65
CA LYS A 233 123.50 -55.24 32.73
C LYS A 233 124.00 -53.85 32.28
N ALA A 234 124.32 -53.62 31.00
CA ALA A 234 125.13 -52.45 30.58
C ALA A 234 124.41 -51.27 29.86
N ARG A 235 123.09 -51.29 29.58
CA ARG A 235 122.47 -50.32 28.62
C ARG A 235 121.62 -49.17 29.18
N LEU A 236 121.63 -48.91 30.49
CA LEU A 236 120.65 -48.03 31.16
C LEU A 236 121.05 -46.55 31.33
N MET A 237 121.98 -46.00 30.52
CA MET A 237 122.44 -44.60 30.62
C MET A 237 122.11 -43.67 29.43
N GLN A 238 121.11 -43.98 28.57
CA GLN A 238 120.77 -43.17 27.37
C GLN A 238 119.38 -42.47 27.40
N PHE A 239 118.71 -42.32 28.56
CA PHE A 239 117.30 -41.90 28.64
C PHE A 239 117.03 -40.37 28.60
N SER A 240 118.05 -39.49 28.53
CA SER A 240 117.86 -38.05 28.78
C SER A 240 117.32 -37.19 27.61
N ALA A 241 117.16 -37.73 26.39
CA ALA A 241 116.73 -36.95 25.21
C ALA A 241 115.20 -36.84 25.00
N ALA A 242 114.37 -37.59 25.73
CA ALA A 242 112.93 -37.71 25.47
C ALA A 242 112.07 -36.53 25.98
N VAL A 243 112.60 -35.66 26.84
CA VAL A 243 111.81 -34.67 27.59
C VAL A 243 111.47 -33.41 26.79
N TYR A 244 112.32 -32.99 25.83
CA TYR A 244 112.14 -31.72 25.09
C TYR A 244 110.95 -31.73 24.10
N LEU A 245 110.68 -32.86 23.45
CA LEU A 245 109.58 -33.02 22.49
C LEU A 245 108.19 -32.97 23.16
N HIS A 246 108.11 -33.34 24.45
CA HIS A 246 106.85 -33.35 25.20
C HIS A 246 106.31 -31.95 25.51
N MET A 247 107.19 -30.95 25.70
CA MET A 247 106.80 -29.57 26.00
C MET A 247 106.20 -28.83 24.79
N CYS A 248 106.69 -29.10 23.57
CA CYS A 248 106.14 -28.51 22.34
C CYS A 248 104.73 -29.04 22.00
N ALA A 249 104.47 -30.33 22.28
CA ALA A 249 103.16 -30.94 22.10
C ALA A 249 102.07 -30.26 22.95
N ILE A 250 102.39 -29.82 24.17
CA ILE A 250 101.42 -29.21 25.10
C ILE A 250 100.92 -27.84 24.57
N LYS A 251 101.82 -27.03 23.98
CA LYS A 251 101.46 -25.71 23.43
C LYS A 251 100.49 -25.83 22.24
N ILE A 252 100.75 -26.77 21.33
CA ILE A 252 99.89 -27.04 20.15
C ILE A 252 98.52 -27.59 20.59
N GLN A 253 98.51 -28.51 21.55
CA GLN A 253 97.27 -29.09 22.09
C GLN A 253 96.36 -28.03 22.73
N ARG A 254 96.92 -27.03 23.42
CA ARG A 254 96.14 -25.94 24.04
C ARG A 254 95.47 -25.04 23.00
N ALA A 255 96.19 -24.65 21.94
CA ALA A 255 95.64 -23.83 20.86
C ALA A 255 94.49 -24.54 20.12
N TYR A 256 94.67 -25.84 19.84
CA TYR A 256 93.63 -26.67 19.23
C TYR A 256 92.35 -26.77 20.08
N ARG A 257 92.49 -26.99 21.39
CA ARG A 257 91.34 -27.05 22.31
C ARG A 257 90.55 -25.74 22.31
N ASN A 258 91.22 -24.59 22.31
CA ASN A 258 90.58 -23.27 22.27
C ASN A 258 89.93 -22.93 20.92
N ALA A 259 90.45 -23.44 19.80
CA ALA A 259 89.82 -23.30 18.49
C ALA A 259 88.56 -24.19 18.38
N ARG A 260 88.63 -25.41 18.92
CA ARG A 260 87.52 -26.36 18.94
C ARG A 260 86.33 -25.85 19.76
N THR A 261 86.56 -25.27 20.94
CA THR A 261 85.48 -24.69 21.78
C THR A 261 84.80 -23.52 21.10
N ARG A 262 85.54 -22.60 20.47
CA ARG A 262 84.97 -21.49 19.69
C ARG A 262 84.14 -21.95 18.49
N LYS A 263 84.58 -23.00 17.78
CA LYS A 263 83.81 -23.58 16.66
C LYS A 263 82.48 -24.17 17.14
N LEU A 264 82.48 -24.87 18.29
CA LEU A 264 81.27 -25.45 18.88
C LEU A 264 80.28 -24.36 19.31
N ALA A 265 80.75 -23.30 19.96
CA ALA A 265 79.91 -22.17 20.35
C ALA A 265 79.25 -21.47 19.13
N LYS A 266 80.00 -21.29 18.03
CA LYS A 266 79.46 -20.73 16.78
C LYS A 266 78.40 -21.64 16.14
N GLN A 267 78.57 -22.96 16.20
CA GLN A 267 77.56 -23.92 15.73
C GLN A 267 76.28 -23.90 16.57
N GLN A 268 76.40 -23.74 17.90
CA GLN A 268 75.25 -23.57 18.79
C GLN A 268 74.50 -22.28 18.48
N LEU A 269 75.21 -21.16 18.31
CA LEU A 269 74.61 -19.86 17.95
C LEU A 269 73.86 -19.93 16.61
N ASN A 270 74.46 -20.55 15.59
CA ASN A 270 73.80 -20.73 14.29
C ASN A 270 72.52 -21.58 14.41
N SER A 271 72.57 -22.65 15.20
CA SER A 271 71.39 -23.51 15.45
C SER A 271 70.26 -22.74 16.14
N ILE A 272 70.59 -21.89 17.12
CA ILE A 272 69.63 -21.00 17.81
C ILE A 272 69.01 -20.00 16.83
N ILE A 273 69.83 -19.36 15.98
CA ILE A 273 69.34 -18.41 14.96
C ILE A 273 68.40 -19.12 13.96
N THR A 274 68.73 -20.34 13.53
CA THR A 274 67.87 -21.13 12.64
C THR A 274 66.54 -21.48 13.31
N LEU A 275 66.55 -21.87 14.58
CA LEU A 275 65.33 -22.15 15.35
C LEU A 275 64.48 -20.89 15.54
N GLN A 276 65.08 -19.76 15.92
CA GLN A 276 64.39 -18.48 16.06
C GLN A 276 63.77 -18.02 14.73
N ARG A 277 64.50 -18.14 13.61
CA ARG A 277 63.98 -17.83 12.26
C ARG A 277 62.80 -18.72 11.89
N CYS A 278 62.88 -20.02 12.17
CA CYS A 278 61.80 -20.98 11.91
C CYS A 278 60.56 -20.66 12.75
N PHE A 279 60.76 -20.31 14.03
CA PHE A 279 59.67 -19.97 14.94
C PHE A 279 58.96 -18.67 14.53
N ARG A 280 59.70 -17.62 14.15
CA ARG A 280 59.12 -16.37 13.60
C ARG A 280 58.29 -16.65 12.35
N LYS A 281 58.81 -17.43 11.40
CA LYS A 281 58.08 -17.83 10.19
C LYS A 281 56.83 -18.65 10.48
N LYS A 282 56.83 -19.48 11.54
CA LYS A 282 55.66 -20.25 11.98
C LYS A 282 54.57 -19.38 12.59
N ILE A 283 54.93 -18.36 13.36
CA ILE A 283 53.98 -17.39 13.92
C ILE A 283 53.32 -16.58 12.79
N GLU A 284 54.12 -16.06 11.86
CA GLU A 284 53.64 -15.29 10.72
C GLU A 284 52.64 -16.08 9.87
N ARG A 285 52.96 -17.35 9.54
CA ARG A 285 52.04 -18.25 8.82
C ARG A 285 50.72 -18.46 9.57
N ARG A 286 50.76 -18.68 10.89
CA ARG A 286 49.54 -18.83 11.71
C ARG A 286 48.68 -17.57 11.70
N GLN A 287 49.30 -16.39 11.71
CA GLN A 287 48.58 -15.12 11.69
C GLN A 287 47.96 -14.86 10.30
N GLN A 288 48.67 -15.19 9.22
CA GLN A 288 48.16 -15.13 7.85
C GLN A 288 47.01 -16.11 7.62
N GLU A 289 47.11 -17.35 8.10
CA GLU A 289 46.01 -18.33 8.04
C GLU A 289 44.76 -17.83 8.78
N LYS A 290 44.92 -17.21 9.96
CA LYS A 290 43.78 -16.61 10.69
C LYS A 290 43.12 -15.49 9.86
N ARG A 291 43.92 -14.59 9.26
CA ARG A 291 43.39 -13.53 8.39
C ARG A 291 42.64 -14.10 7.19
N LEU A 292 43.21 -15.09 6.50
CA LEU A 292 42.57 -15.74 5.36
C LEU A 292 41.27 -16.45 5.74
N ARG A 293 41.22 -17.15 6.88
CA ARG A 293 39.99 -17.78 7.38
C ARG A 293 38.90 -16.73 7.65
N SER A 294 39.24 -15.61 8.30
CA SER A 294 38.27 -14.53 8.53
C SER A 294 37.73 -13.95 7.23
N VAL A 295 38.61 -13.72 6.23
CA VAL A 295 38.20 -13.26 4.90
C VAL A 295 37.27 -14.28 4.22
N THR A 296 37.58 -15.57 4.27
CA THR A 296 36.72 -16.63 3.69
C THR A 296 35.35 -16.68 4.37
N VAL A 297 35.28 -16.49 5.69
CA VAL A 297 34.01 -16.43 6.42
C VAL A 297 33.20 -15.21 5.99
N ILE A 298 33.79 -14.01 5.95
CA ILE A 298 33.08 -12.80 5.51
C ILE A 298 32.57 -12.96 4.07
N GLN A 299 33.42 -13.46 3.17
CA GLN A 299 33.05 -13.71 1.77
C GLN A 299 31.91 -14.72 1.64
N SER A 300 31.90 -15.79 2.45
CA SER A 300 30.82 -16.79 2.41
C SER A 300 29.48 -16.20 2.88
N TYR A 301 29.49 -15.37 3.93
CA TYR A 301 28.31 -14.64 4.39
C TYR A 301 27.77 -13.67 3.33
N VAL A 302 28.65 -12.91 2.67
CA VAL A 302 28.24 -11.99 1.59
C VAL A 302 27.64 -12.75 0.41
N ARG A 303 28.27 -13.85 -0.03
CA ARG A 303 27.75 -14.70 -1.11
C ARG A 303 26.37 -15.27 -0.75
N MET A 304 26.20 -15.76 0.48
CA MET A 304 24.91 -16.25 0.98
C MET A 304 23.86 -15.14 0.99
N TYR A 305 24.19 -13.95 1.49
CA TYR A 305 23.26 -12.82 1.53
C TYR A 305 22.81 -12.41 0.12
N LEU A 306 23.74 -12.27 -0.83
CA LEU A 306 23.42 -11.95 -2.21
C LEU A 306 22.54 -13.03 -2.85
N ALA A 307 22.88 -14.31 -2.68
CA ALA A 307 22.08 -15.43 -3.19
C ALA A 307 20.65 -15.41 -2.62
N LYS A 308 20.49 -15.16 -1.31
CA LYS A 308 19.18 -15.00 -0.68
C LYS A 308 18.41 -13.81 -1.26
N LYS A 309 19.05 -12.65 -1.41
CA LYS A 309 18.45 -11.45 -1.99
C LYS A 309 17.96 -11.68 -3.43
N TYR A 310 18.76 -12.36 -4.26
CA TYR A 310 18.35 -12.73 -5.62
C TYR A 310 17.19 -13.73 -5.63
N ALA A 311 17.25 -14.75 -4.77
CA ALA A 311 16.18 -15.74 -4.65
C ALA A 311 14.86 -15.12 -4.18
N ASP A 312 14.92 -14.21 -3.20
CA ASP A 312 13.74 -13.48 -2.70
C ASP A 312 13.14 -12.59 -3.79
N LYS A 313 13.97 -11.82 -4.53
CA LYS A 313 13.50 -11.02 -5.67
C LYS A 313 12.84 -11.90 -6.74
N ARG A 314 13.45 -13.04 -7.08
CA ARG A 314 12.88 -14.00 -8.04
C ARG A 314 11.55 -14.57 -7.54
N ARG A 315 11.48 -14.94 -6.26
CA ARG A 315 10.26 -15.48 -5.64
C ARG A 315 9.13 -14.45 -5.62
N GLN A 316 9.42 -13.19 -5.30
CA GLN A 316 8.44 -12.10 -5.35
C GLN A 316 7.91 -11.91 -6.77
N SER A 317 8.78 -11.86 -7.78
CA SER A 317 8.37 -11.75 -9.19
C SER A 317 7.52 -12.93 -9.65
N ILE A 318 7.91 -14.17 -9.30
CA ILE A 318 7.12 -15.37 -9.62
C ILE A 318 5.75 -15.32 -8.94
N THR A 319 5.69 -14.93 -7.66
CA THR A 319 4.42 -14.82 -6.92
C THR A 319 3.50 -13.79 -7.56
N LEU A 320 4.04 -12.64 -7.99
CA LEU A 320 3.31 -11.61 -8.71
C LEU A 320 2.76 -12.14 -10.05
N LEU A 321 3.60 -12.81 -10.84
CA LEU A 321 3.17 -13.45 -12.10
C LEU A 321 2.08 -14.48 -11.89
N GLN A 322 2.24 -15.37 -10.90
CA GLN A 322 1.24 -16.38 -10.55
C GLN A 322 -0.07 -15.74 -10.08
N ALA A 323 -0.01 -14.69 -9.26
CA ALA A 323 -1.21 -13.96 -8.82
C ALA A 323 -1.93 -13.27 -9.99
N MET A 324 -1.17 -12.62 -10.88
CA MET A 324 -1.73 -12.00 -12.09
C MET A 324 -2.36 -13.05 -13.02
N TRP A 325 -1.70 -14.19 -13.23
CA TRP A 325 -2.21 -15.28 -14.04
C TRP A 325 -3.49 -15.88 -13.46
N ARG A 326 -3.50 -16.23 -12.18
CA ARG A 326 -4.70 -16.72 -11.47
C ARG A 326 -5.85 -15.72 -11.57
N GLY A 327 -5.56 -14.42 -11.40
CA GLY A 327 -6.54 -13.36 -11.58
C GLY A 327 -7.07 -13.26 -13.01
N ARG A 328 -6.20 -13.42 -14.03
CA ARG A 328 -6.59 -13.46 -15.45
C ARG A 328 -7.48 -14.66 -15.75
N LEU A 329 -7.10 -15.84 -15.28
CA LEU A 329 -7.83 -17.10 -15.48
C LEU A 329 -9.24 -17.03 -14.86
N LEU A 330 -9.34 -16.54 -13.61
CA LEU A 330 -10.64 -16.38 -12.98
C LEU A 330 -11.52 -15.38 -13.76
N ARG A 331 -10.95 -14.23 -14.15
CA ARG A 331 -11.68 -13.23 -14.95
C ARG A 331 -12.01 -13.72 -16.36
N SER A 332 -11.25 -14.66 -16.93
CA SER A 332 -11.54 -15.23 -18.24
C SER A 332 -12.75 -16.17 -18.18
N GLN A 333 -12.86 -16.97 -17.12
CA GLN A 333 -13.93 -17.94 -16.86
C GLN A 333 -15.26 -17.30 -16.42
N LEU A 334 -15.24 -16.09 -15.85
CA LEU A 334 -16.46 -15.38 -15.44
C LEU A 334 -17.29 -14.91 -16.66
N LYS A 335 -18.52 -15.44 -16.80
CA LYS A 335 -19.48 -15.08 -17.88
C LYS A 335 -20.27 -13.78 -17.66
N SER A 336 -19.81 -12.90 -16.76
CA SER A 336 -20.51 -11.63 -16.49
C SER A 336 -20.43 -10.67 -17.68
N LYS A 337 -21.57 -10.15 -18.15
CA LYS A 337 -21.64 -9.17 -19.26
C LYS A 337 -20.75 -7.95 -19.03
N LYS A 338 -20.63 -7.46 -17.79
CA LYS A 338 -19.77 -6.33 -17.42
C LYS A 338 -18.28 -6.65 -17.64
N ILE A 339 -17.83 -7.84 -17.25
CA ILE A 339 -16.43 -8.26 -17.39
C ILE A 339 -16.07 -8.49 -18.86
N ILE A 340 -16.98 -9.06 -19.64
CA ILE A 340 -16.80 -9.26 -21.09
C ILE A 340 -16.65 -7.91 -21.80
N ARG A 341 -17.49 -6.91 -21.47
CA ARG A 341 -17.37 -5.55 -22.02
C ARG A 341 -16.03 -4.91 -21.68
N ILE A 342 -15.60 -4.98 -20.41
CA ILE A 342 -14.29 -4.45 -19.98
C ILE A 342 -13.15 -5.13 -20.76
N ARG A 343 -13.23 -6.45 -20.97
CA ARG A 343 -12.22 -7.19 -21.73
C ARG A 343 -12.12 -6.72 -23.18
N ARG A 344 -13.25 -6.57 -23.86
CA ARG A 344 -13.31 -6.06 -25.24
C ARG A 344 -12.70 -4.66 -25.35
N ASN A 345 -13.03 -3.77 -24.43
CA ASN A 345 -12.48 -2.42 -24.40
C ASN A 345 -10.96 -2.44 -24.17
N LEU A 346 -10.47 -3.31 -23.28
CA LEU A 346 -9.05 -3.46 -23.01
C LEU A 346 -8.29 -4.00 -24.23
N THR A 347 -8.83 -5.01 -24.93
CA THR A 347 -8.21 -5.52 -26.16
C THR A 347 -8.18 -4.48 -27.27
N ALA A 348 -9.26 -3.72 -27.45
CA ALA A 348 -9.31 -2.63 -28.43
C ALA A 348 -8.32 -1.51 -28.08
N ALA A 349 -8.18 -1.15 -26.80
CA ALA A 349 -7.20 -0.17 -26.34
C ALA A 349 -5.76 -0.66 -26.55
N ASN A 350 -5.47 -1.93 -26.26
CA ASN A 350 -4.13 -2.52 -26.46
C ASN A 350 -3.72 -2.56 -27.94
N LEU A 351 -4.66 -2.86 -28.86
CA LEU A 351 -4.38 -2.85 -30.29
C LEU A 351 -4.11 -1.44 -30.84
N LYS A 352 -4.67 -0.42 -30.20
CA LYS A 352 -4.45 0.99 -30.56
C LYS A 352 -3.21 1.61 -29.93
N ALA A 353 -2.62 0.97 -28.91
CA ALA A 353 -1.52 1.52 -28.14
C ALA A 353 -0.20 1.50 -28.95
N LYS A 354 0.38 2.67 -29.19
CA LYS A 354 1.70 2.85 -29.80
C LYS A 354 2.79 3.04 -28.73
N GLU A 355 4.06 2.97 -29.14
CA GLU A 355 5.20 3.22 -28.25
C GLU A 355 5.17 4.64 -27.66
N GLU A 356 4.67 5.60 -28.42
CA GLU A 356 4.44 6.98 -28.01
C GLU A 356 3.37 7.11 -26.92
N ASP A 357 2.39 6.19 -26.86
CA ASP A 357 1.31 6.20 -25.87
C ASP A 357 1.77 5.75 -24.48
N LYS A 358 3.00 5.21 -24.36
CA LYS A 358 3.58 4.85 -23.07
C LYS A 358 3.70 6.10 -22.21
N LEU A 359 3.24 5.98 -20.96
CA LEU A 359 3.19 7.10 -20.00
C LEU A 359 4.51 7.87 -19.89
N SER A 360 5.63 7.14 -19.90
CA SER A 360 6.99 7.69 -19.91
C SER A 360 7.26 8.59 -21.11
N ASN A 361 6.93 8.12 -22.32
CA ASN A 361 7.21 8.82 -23.57
C ASN A 361 6.27 10.02 -23.71
N ARG A 362 4.99 9.85 -23.35
CA ARG A 362 4.03 10.96 -23.24
C ARG A 362 4.50 12.06 -22.29
N THR A 363 5.16 11.69 -21.19
CA THR A 363 5.70 12.68 -20.23
C THR A 363 6.84 13.47 -20.87
N THR A 364 7.78 12.79 -21.52
CA THR A 364 8.91 13.44 -22.21
C THR A 364 8.41 14.36 -23.32
N SER A 365 7.52 13.86 -24.19
CA SER A 365 6.92 14.67 -25.25
C SER A 365 6.17 15.87 -24.67
N ALA A 366 5.32 15.68 -23.64
CA ALA A 366 4.59 16.79 -23.03
C ALA A 366 5.51 17.84 -22.39
N LEU A 367 6.64 17.44 -21.78
CA LEU A 367 7.65 18.37 -21.26
C LEU A 367 8.36 19.16 -22.36
N ASP A 368 8.69 18.50 -23.48
CA ASP A 368 9.30 19.15 -24.64
C ASP A 368 8.32 20.09 -25.33
N TYR A 369 7.03 19.72 -25.37
CA TYR A 369 5.96 20.59 -25.87
C TYR A 369 5.75 21.79 -24.94
N LEU A 370 5.70 21.63 -23.61
CA LEU A 370 5.50 22.74 -22.66
C LEU A 370 6.48 23.91 -22.88
N LYS A 371 7.72 23.62 -23.30
CA LYS A 371 8.75 24.64 -23.56
C LYS A 371 8.58 25.38 -24.89
N LYS A 372 7.77 24.85 -25.82
CA LYS A 372 7.63 25.33 -27.20
C LYS A 372 6.23 25.87 -27.54
N ILE A 373 5.25 25.71 -26.64
CA ILE A 373 3.84 26.01 -26.92
C ILE A 373 3.58 27.51 -26.99
N LYS A 374 2.83 27.90 -28.04
CA LYS A 374 2.25 29.25 -28.22
C LYS A 374 0.73 29.28 -28.10
N GLN A 375 0.05 28.14 -28.22
CA GLN A 375 -1.42 28.03 -28.21
C GLN A 375 -1.96 27.41 -26.91
N MET A 376 -3.04 27.97 -26.37
CA MET A 376 -3.62 27.57 -25.08
C MET A 376 -4.21 26.15 -25.09
N SER A 377 -4.79 25.68 -26.20
CA SER A 377 -5.35 24.33 -26.33
C SER A 377 -4.29 23.24 -26.14
N ASP A 378 -3.14 23.44 -26.77
CA ASP A 378 -2.01 22.49 -26.70
C ASP A 378 -1.38 22.51 -25.31
N LEU A 379 -1.32 23.70 -24.68
CA LEU A 379 -0.86 23.86 -23.31
C LEU A 379 -1.71 23.06 -22.33
N LEU A 380 -3.04 23.18 -22.46
CA LEU A 380 -3.99 22.44 -21.63
C LEU A 380 -3.87 20.92 -21.82
N SER A 381 -3.71 20.47 -23.07
CA SER A 381 -3.51 19.05 -23.39
C SER A 381 -2.22 18.49 -22.77
N ALA A 382 -1.11 19.24 -22.89
CA ALA A 382 0.17 18.87 -22.29
C ALA A 382 0.07 18.81 -20.75
N LEU A 383 -0.55 19.80 -20.11
CA LEU A 383 -0.78 19.81 -18.65
C LEU A 383 -1.70 18.68 -18.19
N GLU A 384 -2.72 18.33 -18.96
CA GLU A 384 -3.59 17.18 -18.66
C GLU A 384 -2.81 15.86 -18.70
N HIS A 385 -1.97 15.67 -19.71
CA HIS A 385 -1.12 14.49 -19.81
C HIS A 385 -0.11 14.40 -18.66
N LEU A 386 0.51 15.51 -18.28
CA LEU A 386 1.45 15.56 -17.16
C LEU A 386 0.77 15.35 -15.81
N GLU A 387 -0.44 15.88 -15.61
CA GLU A 387 -1.22 15.62 -14.38
C GLU A 387 -1.51 14.13 -14.21
N VAL A 388 -1.95 13.46 -15.29
CA VAL A 388 -2.21 12.02 -15.26
C VAL A 388 -0.93 11.21 -15.05
N ALA A 389 0.17 11.59 -15.72
CA ALA A 389 1.44 10.90 -15.60
C ALA A 389 2.05 11.00 -14.20
N THR A 390 2.08 12.21 -13.64
CA THR A 390 2.58 12.46 -12.29
C THR A 390 1.66 11.90 -11.22
N ARG A 391 0.37 11.65 -11.49
CA ARG A 391 -0.52 10.97 -10.56
C ARG A 391 -0.30 9.46 -10.51
N LEU A 392 0.10 8.84 -11.63
CA LEU A 392 0.11 7.38 -11.78
C LEU A 392 1.50 6.75 -11.72
N SER A 393 2.59 7.52 -11.82
CA SER A 393 3.95 6.98 -11.94
C SER A 393 5.00 7.81 -11.19
N ALA A 394 5.69 7.17 -10.24
CA ALA A 394 6.86 7.74 -9.56
C ALA A 394 8.00 8.10 -10.53
N VAL A 395 8.23 7.27 -11.55
CA VAL A 395 9.28 7.51 -12.57
C VAL A 395 8.99 8.79 -13.37
N CYS A 396 7.71 9.08 -13.63
CA CYS A 396 7.32 10.31 -14.31
C CYS A 396 7.55 11.54 -13.41
N CYS A 397 7.33 11.41 -12.10
CA CYS A 397 7.64 12.45 -11.12
C CYS A 397 9.14 12.78 -11.08
N GLU A 398 9.99 11.76 -11.00
CA GLU A 398 11.46 11.95 -10.98
C GLU A 398 11.96 12.62 -12.26
N ARG A 399 11.48 12.16 -13.43
CA ARG A 399 11.84 12.78 -14.72
C ARG A 399 11.40 14.23 -14.83
N MET A 400 10.25 14.57 -14.25
CA MET A 400 9.77 15.94 -14.22
C MET A 400 10.66 16.83 -13.33
N ALA A 401 11.17 16.28 -12.23
CA ALA A 401 12.13 16.96 -11.37
C ALA A 401 13.50 17.16 -12.07
N THR A 402 13.99 16.16 -12.84
CA THR A 402 15.30 16.27 -13.52
C THR A 402 15.30 17.22 -14.72
N ASN A 403 14.19 17.36 -15.44
CA ASN A 403 14.15 18.07 -16.73
C ASN A 403 13.75 19.55 -16.63
N ASN A 404 13.92 20.17 -15.45
CA ASN A 404 13.39 21.49 -15.08
C ASN A 404 11.86 21.62 -15.26
N GLY A 405 11.11 20.51 -15.29
CA GLY A 405 9.66 20.56 -15.49
C GLY A 405 8.93 21.28 -14.37
N ILE A 406 9.42 21.17 -13.13
CA ILE A 406 8.85 21.85 -11.96
C ILE A 406 8.97 23.38 -12.10
N GLN A 407 10.14 23.86 -12.53
CA GLN A 407 10.38 25.29 -12.79
C GLN A 407 9.41 25.82 -13.84
N THR A 408 9.25 25.11 -14.96
CA THR A 408 8.31 25.50 -16.02
C THR A 408 6.86 25.55 -15.52
N ILE A 409 6.45 24.67 -14.61
CA ILE A 409 5.10 24.74 -14.00
C ILE A 409 4.92 26.00 -13.15
N TYR A 410 5.92 26.40 -12.35
CA TYR A 410 5.83 27.63 -11.57
C TYR A 410 5.83 28.88 -12.46
N GLU A 411 6.62 28.91 -13.53
CA GLU A 411 6.60 29.99 -14.54
C GLU A 411 5.23 30.12 -15.20
N LEU A 412 4.61 29.00 -15.58
CA LEU A 412 3.25 28.97 -16.13
C LEU A 412 2.21 29.46 -15.11
N LEU A 413 2.31 29.04 -13.84
CA LEU A 413 1.41 29.49 -12.77
C LEU A 413 1.48 31.01 -12.56
N ASN A 414 2.66 31.61 -12.70
CA ASN A 414 2.85 33.06 -12.60
C ASN A 414 2.25 33.81 -13.80
N GLY A 415 2.28 33.21 -15.00
CA GLY A 415 1.77 33.83 -16.23
C GLY A 415 0.26 33.65 -16.49
N PHE A 416 -0.46 32.87 -15.68
CA PHE A 416 -1.87 32.57 -15.92
C PHE A 416 -2.84 33.55 -15.26
N ASN A 417 -3.89 33.92 -15.99
CA ASN A 417 -4.93 34.84 -15.52
C ASN A 417 -6.21 34.12 -15.03
N ARG A 418 -7.27 34.90 -14.74
CA ARG A 418 -8.55 34.40 -14.19
C ARG A 418 -9.57 33.95 -15.25
N SER A 419 -9.21 33.89 -16.53
CA SER A 419 -10.12 33.39 -17.57
C SER A 419 -10.32 31.87 -17.47
N LEU A 420 -11.43 31.35 -17.99
CA LEU A 420 -11.80 29.94 -17.81
C LEU A 420 -10.73 28.93 -18.29
N PRO A 421 -10.09 29.10 -19.47
CA PRO A 421 -9.01 28.21 -19.91
C PRO A 421 -7.77 28.28 -19.00
N HIS A 422 -7.39 29.48 -18.57
CA HIS A 422 -6.27 29.66 -17.64
C HIS A 422 -6.57 29.07 -16.26
N MET A 423 -7.82 29.16 -15.76
CA MET A 423 -8.21 28.50 -14.51
C MET A 423 -8.06 26.97 -14.59
N GLN A 424 -8.38 26.37 -15.73
CA GLN A 424 -8.16 24.94 -15.94
C GLN A 424 -6.67 24.61 -15.93
N ALA A 425 -5.85 25.43 -16.59
CA ALA A 425 -4.39 25.28 -16.61
C ALA A 425 -3.80 25.38 -15.19
N ILE A 426 -4.20 26.40 -14.41
CA ILE A 426 -3.80 26.59 -13.00
C ILE A 426 -4.18 25.36 -12.17
N SER A 427 -5.42 24.87 -12.29
CA SER A 427 -5.88 23.70 -11.55
C SER A 427 -5.03 22.46 -11.85
N ARG A 428 -4.68 22.23 -13.12
CA ARG A 428 -3.81 21.11 -13.54
C ARG A 428 -2.38 21.28 -13.04
N SER A 429 -1.81 22.47 -13.19
CA SER A 429 -0.47 22.82 -12.69
C SER A 429 -0.31 22.59 -11.19
N ILE A 430 -1.26 23.08 -10.37
CA ILE A 430 -1.23 22.83 -8.92
C ILE A 430 -1.41 21.34 -8.62
N SER A 431 -2.26 20.63 -9.38
CA SER A 431 -2.43 19.18 -9.21
C SER A 431 -1.13 18.41 -9.49
N ILE A 432 -0.37 18.83 -10.51
CA ILE A 432 0.96 18.27 -10.82
C ILE A 432 1.92 18.49 -9.64
N LEU A 433 2.01 19.72 -9.12
CA LEU A 433 2.86 20.03 -7.97
C LEU A 433 2.45 19.24 -6.72
N VAL A 434 1.15 19.09 -6.46
CA VAL A 434 0.62 18.24 -5.37
C VAL A 434 1.03 16.78 -5.57
N ASN A 435 0.95 16.25 -6.79
CA ASN A 435 1.35 14.86 -7.07
C ASN A 435 2.84 14.64 -6.83
N LEU A 436 3.68 15.59 -7.23
CA LEU A 436 5.13 15.59 -6.97
C LEU A 436 5.44 15.71 -5.47
N ALA A 437 4.73 16.58 -4.74
CA ALA A 437 4.91 16.74 -3.30
C ALA A 437 4.41 15.54 -2.49
N LYS A 438 3.44 14.75 -3.00
CA LYS A 438 3.03 13.49 -2.34
C LYS A 438 4.15 12.43 -2.38
N TYR A 439 5.12 12.55 -3.28
CA TYR A 439 6.21 11.58 -3.42
C TYR A 439 7.50 12.11 -2.77
N GLU A 440 7.92 11.44 -1.69
CA GLU A 440 9.03 11.86 -0.83
C GLU A 440 10.32 12.22 -1.59
N ALA A 441 10.67 11.47 -2.65
CA ALA A 441 11.88 11.73 -3.42
C ALA A 441 11.83 13.03 -4.25
N THR A 442 10.63 13.56 -4.54
CA THR A 442 10.45 14.79 -5.34
C THR A 442 10.00 16.00 -4.53
N VAL A 443 9.70 15.86 -3.23
CA VAL A 443 9.30 16.98 -2.36
C VAL A 443 10.34 18.09 -2.36
N SER A 444 11.61 17.74 -2.15
CA SER A 444 12.71 18.70 -2.13
C SER A 444 12.80 19.44 -3.46
N ALA A 445 12.58 18.78 -4.59
CA ALA A 445 12.61 19.42 -5.90
C ALA A 445 11.42 20.38 -6.13
N VAL A 446 10.28 20.16 -5.47
CA VAL A 446 9.11 21.08 -5.52
C VAL A 446 9.33 22.36 -4.72
N TYR A 447 10.12 22.29 -3.64
CA TYR A 447 10.40 23.43 -2.77
C TYR A 447 11.69 24.19 -3.13
N TYR A 448 12.79 23.47 -3.38
CA TYR A 448 14.11 24.04 -3.72
C TYR A 448 14.23 24.41 -5.21
N VAL A 449 13.20 25.08 -5.73
CA VAL A 449 13.21 25.70 -7.06
C VAL A 449 14.09 26.96 -7.02
N ARG A 450 14.62 27.45 -8.15
CA ARG A 450 15.65 28.51 -8.21
C ARG A 450 15.34 29.73 -7.32
N ASP A 451 14.08 30.09 -7.20
CA ASP A 451 13.59 31.12 -6.27
C ASP A 451 12.54 30.54 -5.31
N LYS A 452 12.98 30.18 -4.11
CA LYS A 452 12.14 29.58 -3.06
C LYS A 452 11.03 30.52 -2.60
N ILE A 453 11.37 31.80 -2.43
CA ILE A 453 10.46 32.83 -1.92
C ILE A 453 9.35 33.07 -2.94
N ASN A 454 9.73 33.16 -4.22
CA ASN A 454 8.76 33.32 -5.30
C ASN A 454 7.83 32.10 -5.42
N SER A 455 8.34 30.88 -5.28
CA SER A 455 7.53 29.65 -5.37
C SER A 455 6.40 29.60 -4.31
N ILE A 456 6.72 29.94 -3.06
CA ILE A 456 5.72 30.01 -1.97
C ILE A 456 4.79 31.22 -2.16
N ASN A 457 5.30 32.36 -2.60
CA ASN A 457 4.47 33.53 -2.90
C ASN A 457 3.45 33.23 -4.01
N ILE A 458 3.85 32.55 -5.09
CA ILE A 458 2.96 32.10 -6.16
C ILE A 458 1.84 31.22 -5.58
N ILE A 459 2.17 30.22 -4.75
CA ILE A 459 1.17 29.36 -4.11
C ILE A 459 0.20 30.18 -3.26
N MET A 460 0.73 31.09 -2.43
CA MET A 460 -0.07 31.98 -1.59
C MET A 460 -0.97 32.91 -2.41
N GLU A 461 -0.48 33.40 -3.55
CA GLU A 461 -1.25 34.23 -4.47
C GLU A 461 -2.38 33.43 -5.12
N GLN A 462 -2.16 32.17 -5.51
CA GLN A 462 -3.24 31.31 -6.02
C GLN A 462 -4.32 31.04 -4.94
N ILE A 463 -3.92 30.86 -3.67
CA ILE A 463 -4.87 30.73 -2.55
C ILE A 463 -5.69 32.01 -2.38
N GLN A 464 -5.06 33.18 -2.48
CA GLN A 464 -5.74 34.47 -2.39
C GLN A 464 -6.69 34.71 -3.59
N ASN A 465 -6.21 34.46 -4.81
CA ASN A 465 -6.92 34.73 -6.06
C ASN A 465 -8.15 33.84 -6.27
N PHE A 466 -8.08 32.57 -5.85
CA PHE A 466 -9.15 31.58 -6.08
C PHE A 466 -9.97 31.25 -4.82
N ARG A 467 -9.92 32.11 -3.80
CA ARG A 467 -10.74 31.99 -2.59
C ARG A 467 -12.24 32.07 -2.88
N GLU A 468 -12.64 32.79 -3.93
CA GLU A 468 -14.05 33.06 -4.22
C GLU A 468 -14.65 32.19 -5.32
N LYS A 469 -13.99 32.13 -6.48
CA LYS A 469 -14.32 31.29 -7.64
C LYS A 469 -13.24 30.22 -7.78
N GLY A 470 -13.63 28.95 -7.92
CA GLY A 470 -12.67 27.84 -8.11
C GLY A 470 -12.20 27.18 -6.81
N CYS A 471 -13.13 26.75 -5.94
CA CYS A 471 -12.82 26.05 -4.68
C CYS A 471 -11.84 24.87 -4.84
N SER A 472 -11.82 24.21 -5.99
CA SER A 472 -10.84 23.15 -6.29
C SER A 472 -9.40 23.66 -6.39
N ILE A 473 -9.16 24.85 -6.93
CA ILE A 473 -7.81 25.46 -7.01
C ILE A 473 -7.35 25.83 -5.60
N PHE A 474 -8.23 26.51 -4.84
CA PHE A 474 -7.97 26.89 -3.45
C PHE A 474 -7.58 25.70 -2.57
N THR A 475 -8.40 24.64 -2.59
CA THR A 475 -8.20 23.45 -1.75
C THR A 475 -6.93 22.69 -2.13
N LYS A 476 -6.61 22.57 -3.44
CA LYS A 476 -5.36 21.96 -3.91
C LYS A 476 -4.12 22.78 -3.55
N ALA A 477 -4.20 24.10 -3.62
CA ALA A 477 -3.09 24.98 -3.24
C ALA A 477 -2.83 24.92 -1.72
N CYS A 478 -3.89 24.91 -0.91
CA CYS A 478 -3.78 24.67 0.54
C CYS A 478 -3.22 23.28 0.86
N LEU A 479 -3.60 22.26 0.08
CA LEU A 479 -3.07 20.90 0.24
C LEU A 479 -1.58 20.84 -0.10
N LEU A 480 -1.14 21.49 -1.20
CA LEU A 480 0.28 21.58 -1.56
C LEU A 480 1.08 22.20 -0.42
N LEU A 481 0.64 23.34 0.10
CA LEU A 481 1.29 24.03 1.21
C LEU A 481 1.30 23.18 2.49
N SER A 482 0.19 22.47 2.77
CA SER A 482 0.10 21.53 3.91
C SER A 482 1.06 20.35 3.78
N ILE A 483 1.29 19.82 2.57
CA ILE A 483 2.23 18.70 2.34
C ILE A 483 3.67 19.19 2.53
N LEU A 484 4.03 20.35 1.95
CA LEU A 484 5.37 20.93 2.12
C LEU A 484 5.69 21.18 3.61
N GLY A 485 4.73 21.70 4.37
CA GLY A 485 4.89 21.94 5.81
C GLY A 485 4.96 20.70 6.70
N GLN A 486 4.76 19.48 6.16
CA GLN A 486 4.99 18.25 6.94
C GLN A 486 6.47 17.99 7.17
N HIS A 487 7.33 18.49 6.29
CA HIS A 487 8.78 18.37 6.42
C HIS A 487 9.31 19.48 7.31
N GLU A 488 9.93 19.10 8.43
CA GLU A 488 10.37 20.02 9.49
C GLU A 488 11.24 21.17 8.97
N HIS A 489 12.28 20.86 8.20
CA HIS A 489 13.16 21.88 7.61
C HIS A 489 12.42 22.86 6.68
N ILE A 490 11.51 22.37 5.84
CA ILE A 490 10.73 23.21 4.92
C ILE A 490 9.73 24.08 5.70
N ARG A 491 9.11 23.52 6.75
CA ARG A 491 8.16 24.24 7.61
C ARG A 491 8.81 25.44 8.29
N GLU A 492 10.00 25.28 8.84
CA GLU A 492 10.74 26.36 9.50
C GLU A 492 11.14 27.46 8.52
N GLU A 493 11.66 27.09 7.33
CA GLU A 493 12.01 28.08 6.29
C GLU A 493 10.78 28.88 5.82
N ILE A 494 9.62 28.25 5.66
CA ILE A 494 8.38 28.93 5.26
C ILE A 494 7.86 29.85 6.39
N LEU A 495 7.94 29.44 7.65
CA LEU A 495 7.53 30.26 8.79
C LEU A 495 8.39 31.52 8.93
N ALA A 496 9.67 31.45 8.56
CA ALA A 496 10.57 32.59 8.54
C ALA A 496 10.26 33.60 7.42
N MET A 497 9.39 33.26 6.46
CA MET A 497 9.07 34.17 5.36
C MET A 497 8.23 35.39 5.83
N PRO A 498 8.55 36.60 5.33
CA PRO A 498 7.85 37.82 5.76
C PRO A 498 6.34 37.74 5.50
N LYS A 499 5.54 38.09 6.52
CA LYS A 499 4.06 38.17 6.46
C LYS A 499 3.34 36.86 6.13
N PHE A 500 4.03 35.71 6.11
CA PHE A 500 3.40 34.42 5.79
C PHE A 500 2.30 34.06 6.79
N THR A 501 2.62 34.12 8.09
CA THR A 501 1.69 33.83 9.19
C THR A 501 0.49 34.77 9.19
N ASP A 502 0.72 36.08 9.00
CA ASP A 502 -0.34 37.09 8.93
C ASP A 502 -1.27 36.88 7.73
N LYS A 503 -0.71 36.52 6.57
CA LYS A 503 -1.50 36.18 5.37
C LYS A 503 -2.38 34.94 5.61
N ILE A 504 -1.86 33.90 6.25
CA ILE A 504 -2.65 32.70 6.58
C ILE A 504 -3.78 33.02 7.58
N LYS A 505 -3.51 33.79 8.63
CA LYS A 505 -4.55 34.25 9.58
C LYS A 505 -5.63 35.07 8.87
N SER A 506 -5.23 36.01 8.03
CA SER A 506 -6.14 36.81 7.21
C SER A 506 -7.00 35.92 6.29
N LEU A 507 -6.39 35.00 5.54
CA LEU A 507 -7.08 34.06 4.67
C LEU A 507 -8.09 33.19 5.42
N TYR A 508 -7.75 32.71 6.63
CA TYR A 508 -8.67 31.97 7.46
C TYR A 508 -9.85 32.82 7.90
N THR A 509 -9.61 34.01 8.48
CA THR A 509 -10.69 34.86 9.00
C THR A 509 -11.68 35.21 7.89
N LEU A 510 -11.17 35.52 6.70
CA LEU A 510 -11.97 35.83 5.54
C LEU A 510 -12.75 34.59 5.06
N THR A 511 -12.15 33.40 5.04
CA THR A 511 -12.82 32.14 4.65
C THR A 511 -13.91 31.73 5.65
N MET A 512 -13.66 31.92 6.95
CA MET A 512 -14.63 31.74 8.04
C MET A 512 -15.84 32.66 7.89
N ARG A 513 -15.61 33.97 7.69
CA ARG A 513 -16.70 34.95 7.47
C ARG A 513 -17.59 34.56 6.29
N LYS A 514 -17.01 34.03 5.21
CA LYS A 514 -17.78 33.54 4.06
C LYS A 514 -18.58 32.28 4.38
N ARG A 515 -18.01 31.31 5.09
CA ARG A 515 -18.76 30.11 5.51
C ARG A 515 -19.95 30.48 6.39
N LYS A 516 -19.79 31.42 7.32
CA LYS A 516 -20.90 31.97 8.13
C LYS A 516 -22.00 32.56 7.24
N ARG A 517 -21.64 33.46 6.29
CA ARG A 517 -22.60 34.03 5.33
C ARG A 517 -23.31 32.97 4.46
N ASN A 518 -22.60 31.96 3.97
CA ASN A 518 -23.20 30.89 3.17
C ASN A 518 -24.15 30.02 4.00
N VAL A 519 -23.80 29.73 5.26
CA VAL A 519 -24.67 28.99 6.19
C VAL A 519 -25.91 29.82 6.54
N GLU A 520 -25.77 31.13 6.73
CA GLU A 520 -26.89 32.06 6.93
C GLU A 520 -27.79 32.13 5.68
N PHE A 521 -27.22 32.21 4.48
CA PHE A 521 -27.95 32.16 3.22
C PHE A 521 -28.70 30.83 3.01
N GLU A 522 -28.06 29.69 3.27
CA GLU A 522 -28.72 28.38 3.22
C GLU A 522 -29.77 28.22 4.33
N ARG A 523 -29.56 28.81 5.52
CA ARG A 523 -30.58 28.87 6.58
C ARG A 523 -31.79 29.68 6.13
N MET A 524 -31.58 30.86 5.54
CA MET A 524 -32.64 31.69 4.94
C MET A 524 -33.39 30.96 3.83
N LYS A 525 -32.72 30.11 3.05
CA LYS A 525 -33.35 29.24 2.05
C LYS A 525 -34.10 28.04 2.65
N SER A 526 -33.58 27.46 3.75
CA SER A 526 -34.17 26.31 4.46
C SER A 526 -35.41 26.67 5.29
N LEU A 527 -35.62 27.93 5.64
CA LEU A 527 -36.85 28.42 6.27
C LEU A 527 -38.09 28.23 5.37
N ASN A 528 -37.91 27.93 4.08
CA ASN A 528 -38.97 27.54 3.13
C ASN A 528 -39.08 26.02 2.87
N SER A 529 -38.34 25.16 3.58
CA SER A 529 -38.50 23.71 3.48
C SER A 529 -38.06 23.03 4.78
N SER A 530 -39.01 22.47 5.53
CA SER A 530 -38.70 21.77 6.78
C SER A 530 -37.90 20.48 6.54
N MET A 531 -37.08 20.16 7.55
CA MET A 531 -36.42 18.87 7.85
C MET A 531 -35.12 18.54 7.09
N PHE A 532 -33.98 18.77 7.75
CA PHE A 532 -33.07 17.72 8.25
C PHE A 532 -31.82 18.37 8.85
N ASN A 533 -31.63 18.29 10.18
CA ASN A 533 -30.33 18.57 10.80
C ASN A 533 -29.64 17.24 11.07
N SER A 534 -28.65 16.91 10.24
CA SER A 534 -27.69 15.84 10.53
C SER A 534 -26.42 16.48 11.07
N PHE A 535 -26.14 16.25 12.35
CA PHE A 535 -24.85 16.54 12.97
C PHE A 535 -23.77 15.73 12.26
N MET A 536 -22.92 16.42 11.49
CA MET A 536 -21.71 15.82 10.94
C MET A 536 -20.60 15.91 12.00
N VAL A 537 -20.25 14.75 12.55
CA VAL A 537 -19.06 14.55 13.37
C VAL A 537 -17.83 14.93 12.55
N ALA A 538 -16.97 15.79 13.12
CA ALA A 538 -15.73 16.21 12.50
C ALA A 538 -14.78 15.00 12.31
N PRO A 539 -14.31 14.71 11.09
CA PRO A 539 -13.29 13.69 10.89
C PRO A 539 -11.96 14.18 11.47
N SER A 540 -11.37 13.40 12.36
CA SER A 540 -9.99 13.54 12.81
C SER A 540 -9.04 13.43 11.60
N TYR A 541 -8.32 14.50 11.27
CA TYR A 541 -7.34 14.53 10.19
C TYR A 541 -6.01 13.91 10.64
N ASN A 542 -5.64 12.80 10.01
CA ASN A 542 -4.26 12.31 9.95
C ASN A 542 -3.76 12.51 8.52
N LEU A 543 -2.92 13.52 8.30
CA LEU A 543 -2.41 13.99 7.00
C LEU A 543 -1.37 13.05 6.35
N ASN A 544 -1.59 11.73 6.40
CA ASN A 544 -0.72 10.75 5.74
C ASN A 544 -1.11 10.61 4.25
N VAL A 545 -0.84 11.65 3.46
CA VAL A 545 -1.23 11.75 2.06
C VAL A 545 -0.20 11.02 1.20
N LYS A 546 -0.55 9.83 0.70
CA LYS A 546 0.33 9.00 -0.14
C LYS A 546 0.02 9.17 -1.64
N PRO A 547 0.99 8.94 -2.54
CA PRO A 547 0.77 8.97 -3.99
C PRO A 547 -0.28 7.93 -4.43
N ALA A 548 -0.95 8.17 -5.57
CA ALA A 548 -2.06 7.33 -6.00
C ALA A 548 -1.65 5.90 -6.43
N TRP A 549 -0.37 5.67 -6.78
CA TRP A 549 0.18 4.33 -6.99
C TRP A 549 0.40 3.53 -5.71
N ASN A 550 0.26 4.16 -4.53
CA ASN A 550 0.29 3.45 -3.26
C ASN A 550 -1.09 2.82 -3.00
N LEU A 551 -1.17 1.49 -3.16
CA LEU A 551 -2.42 0.71 -3.05
C LEU A 551 -2.92 0.51 -1.61
N SER A 552 -2.32 1.17 -0.61
CA SER A 552 -2.78 1.09 0.78
C SER A 552 -4.24 1.59 0.91
N THR A 553 -5.01 0.94 1.78
CA THR A 553 -6.46 1.16 1.96
C THR A 553 -6.80 2.52 2.59
N ASN A 554 -5.81 3.29 3.02
CA ASN A 554 -5.99 4.55 3.72
C ASN A 554 -5.83 5.75 2.77
N ARG A 555 -6.65 5.83 1.72
CA ARG A 555 -6.65 6.97 0.79
C ARG A 555 -7.45 8.11 1.40
N MET A 556 -6.78 9.20 1.76
CA MET A 556 -7.47 10.43 2.13
C MET A 556 -8.18 11.00 0.89
N LYS A 557 -9.46 11.39 1.05
CA LYS A 557 -10.18 12.15 0.02
C LYS A 557 -9.69 13.59 0.05
N GLU A 558 -9.34 14.15 -1.10
CA GLU A 558 -9.06 15.58 -1.23
C GLU A 558 -10.27 16.36 -0.69
N THR A 559 -10.00 17.33 0.17
CA THR A 559 -11.03 18.03 0.92
C THR A 559 -11.68 19.05 0.00
N GLU A 560 -12.97 18.90 -0.31
CA GLU A 560 -13.69 19.88 -1.14
C GLU A 560 -14.07 21.15 -0.35
N ASP A 561 -13.91 21.12 0.97
CA ASP A 561 -14.25 22.21 1.89
C ASP A 561 -13.07 23.19 2.07
N SER A 562 -13.23 24.41 1.53
CA SER A 562 -12.22 25.47 1.62
C SER A 562 -11.85 25.84 3.07
N LEU A 563 -12.77 25.77 4.03
CA LEU A 563 -12.42 26.11 5.41
C LEU A 563 -11.56 25.01 6.05
N GLU A 564 -11.87 23.74 5.81
CA GLU A 564 -11.06 22.65 6.34
C GLU A 564 -9.67 22.62 5.68
N ALA A 565 -9.57 23.00 4.41
CA ALA A 565 -8.29 23.13 3.71
C ALA A 565 -7.37 24.19 4.35
N ILE A 566 -7.88 25.39 4.69
CA ILE A 566 -7.07 26.42 5.34
C ILE A 566 -6.77 26.10 6.81
N LYS A 567 -7.69 25.43 7.53
CA LYS A 567 -7.41 24.90 8.89
C LYS A 567 -6.32 23.83 8.87
N SER A 568 -6.27 23.00 7.83
CA SER A 568 -5.20 22.02 7.64
C SER A 568 -3.84 22.70 7.57
N VAL A 569 -3.72 23.76 6.76
CA VAL A 569 -2.49 24.56 6.67
C VAL A 569 -2.12 25.11 8.04
N ALA A 570 -3.07 25.74 8.73
CA ALA A 570 -2.83 26.31 10.06
C ALA A 570 -2.33 25.29 11.08
N ARG A 571 -2.90 24.08 11.08
CA ARG A 571 -2.47 22.98 11.97
C ARG A 571 -1.05 22.52 11.65
N VAL A 572 -0.71 22.36 10.37
CA VAL A 572 0.62 21.92 9.94
C VAL A 572 1.70 22.93 10.34
N PHE A 573 1.41 24.22 10.18
CA PHE A 573 2.31 25.31 10.51
C PHE A 573 2.19 25.80 11.96
N GLN A 574 1.36 25.15 12.79
CA GLN A 574 1.11 25.52 14.19
C GLN A 574 0.73 27.00 14.40
N ILE A 575 0.01 27.59 13.44
CA ILE A 575 -0.43 28.98 13.49
C ILE A 575 -1.70 29.03 14.35
N GLN A 576 -1.70 29.88 15.39
CA GLN A 576 -2.90 30.18 16.18
C GLN A 576 -3.90 30.99 15.34
N ILE A 577 -5.13 30.49 15.23
CA ILE A 577 -6.15 30.94 14.28
C ILE A 577 -7.49 31.20 14.95
#